data_AF-B9NVC7-F1
#
_entry.id   AF-B9NVC7-F1
#
_cell.length_a   1.000
_cell.length_b   1.000
_cell.length_c   1.000
_cell.angle_alpha   90.00
_cell.angle_beta   90.00
_cell.angle_gamma   90.00
#
_symmetry.space_group_name_H-M   'P 1'
#
loop_
_entity.id
_entity.type
_entity.pdbx_description
1 polymer ?
#
loop_
_entity_poly.entity_id
_entity_poly.type
_entity_poly.pdbx_seq_one_letter_code
_entity_poly.pdbx_strand_id
1 'polypeptide(L)'
;MATLSKTVAARARGIILALSIGSLIAVFQPVSHILFQIGCVTAFLSAILFNMMPFLNAGQPVKSLRQPALTILIVFLCLVGFAILSAWGYVLYLQAQ
;
A
#
# COMPACT_ATOMS: atom_id res chain seq x y z
N MET A 1 21.04 -13.92 -14.07
CA MET A 1 19.91 -13.05 -13.66
C MET A 1 20.07 -12.73 -12.18
N ALA A 2 19.89 -11.47 -11.76
CA ALA A 2 19.98 -11.11 -10.34
C ALA A 2 18.86 -11.77 -9.53
N THR A 3 19.20 -12.45 -8.44
CA THR A 3 18.27 -13.09 -7.51
C THR A 3 18.22 -12.33 -6.19
N LEU A 4 17.10 -12.46 -5.48
CA LEU A 4 16.90 -11.80 -4.20
C LEU A 4 17.74 -12.52 -3.12
N SER A 5 18.71 -11.82 -2.53
CA SER A 5 19.49 -12.35 -1.39
C SER A 5 18.61 -12.49 -0.15
N LYS A 6 18.89 -13.49 0.70
CA LYS A 6 18.21 -13.72 1.99
C LYS A 6 18.17 -12.45 2.85
N THR A 7 19.29 -11.75 2.93
CA THR A 7 19.41 -10.52 3.73
C THR A 7 18.55 -9.38 3.17
N VAL A 8 18.51 -9.24 1.85
CA VAL A 8 17.71 -8.21 1.18
C VAL A 8 16.22 -8.49 1.36
N ALA A 9 15.80 -9.74 1.18
CA ALA A 9 14.43 -10.18 1.38
C ALA A 9 13.94 -9.92 2.81
N ALA A 10 14.73 -10.31 3.81
CA ALA A 10 14.42 -10.10 5.22
C ALA A 10 14.36 -8.61 5.58
N ARG A 11 15.33 -7.81 5.11
CA ARG A 11 15.32 -6.35 5.32
C ARG A 11 14.10 -5.69 4.68
N ALA A 12 13.77 -6.04 3.44
CA ALA A 12 12.62 -5.49 2.75
C ALA A 12 11.32 -5.77 3.52
N ARG A 13 11.12 -7.01 3.99
CA ARG A 13 9.97 -7.37 4.83
C ARG A 13 9.91 -6.57 6.13
N GLY A 14 11.05 -6.45 6.82
CA GLY A 14 11.15 -5.67 8.05
C GLY A 14 10.82 -4.20 7.85
N ILE A 15 11.31 -3.59 6.77
CA ILE A 15 11.03 -2.19 6.42
C ILE A 15 9.54 -2.00 6.12
N ILE A 16 8.95 -2.90 5.33
CA ILE A 16 7.51 -2.83 4.99
C ILE A 16 6.65 -2.94 6.25
N LEU A 17 6.99 -3.86 7.15
CA LEU A 17 6.28 -4.02 8.42
C LEU A 17 6.42 -2.79 9.32
N ALA A 18 7.63 -2.26 9.47
CA ALA A 18 7.90 -1.06 10.26
C ALA A 18 7.16 0.16 9.70
N LEU A 19 7.16 0.34 8.37
CA LEU A 19 6.43 1.41 7.69
C LEU A 19 4.91 1.27 7.93
N SER A 20 4.38 0.05 7.84
CA SER A 20 2.96 -0.23 8.09
C SER A 20 2.57 0.13 9.52
N ILE A 21 3.32 -0.35 10.52
CA ILE A 21 3.04 -0.05 11.93
C ILE A 21 3.20 1.44 12.21
N GLY A 22 4.28 2.06 11.72
CA GLY A 22 4.53 3.49 11.88
C GLY A 22 3.42 4.35 11.28
N SER A 23 2.90 3.96 10.12
CA SER A 23 1.78 4.66 9.48
C SER A 23 0.50 4.58 10.32
N LEU A 24 0.19 3.42 10.91
CA LEU A 24 -0.98 3.27 11.79
C LEU A 24 -0.84 4.15 13.04
N ILE A 25 0.34 4.18 13.65
CA ILE A 25 0.61 5.07 14.79
C ILE A 25 0.40 6.54 14.39
N ALA A 26 0.88 6.95 13.22
CA ALA A 26 0.72 8.31 12.72
C ALA A 26 -0.74 8.69 12.41
N VAL A 27 -1.56 7.73 11.97
CA VAL A 27 -3.00 7.91 11.71
C VAL A 27 -3.80 8.00 13.01
N PHE A 28 -3.52 7.15 13.99
CA PHE A 28 -4.34 7.05 15.20
C PHE A 28 -3.92 7.99 16.34
N GLN A 29 -2.82 8.74 16.20
CA GLN A 29 -2.44 9.74 17.19
C GLN A 29 -3.35 10.99 17.11
N PRO A 30 -3.77 11.57 18.25
CA PRO A 30 -4.67 12.72 18.29
C PRO A 30 -3.96 14.09 18.34
N VAL A 31 -2.63 14.12 18.19
CA VAL A 31 -1.78 15.27 18.55
C VAL A 31 -1.56 16.21 17.36
N SER A 32 -1.46 15.69 16.13
CA SER A 32 -1.09 16.47 14.96
C SER A 32 -1.87 16.08 13.70
N HIS A 33 -2.53 17.06 13.09
CA HIS A 33 -3.24 16.90 11.82
C HIS A 33 -2.28 16.69 10.64
N ILE A 34 -1.09 17.29 10.67
CA ILE A 34 -0.07 17.10 9.63
C ILE A 34 0.43 15.67 9.67
N LEU A 35 0.74 15.16 10.87
CA LEU A 35 1.21 13.79 11.05
C LEU A 35 0.12 12.78 10.68
N PHE A 36 -1.15 13.09 10.94
CA PHE A 36 -2.29 12.32 10.45
C PHE A 36 -2.32 12.25 8.91
N GLN A 37 -2.21 13.38 8.21
CA GLN A 37 -2.20 13.40 6.73
C GLN A 37 -1.03 12.58 6.15
N ILE A 38 0.17 12.75 6.72
CA ILE A 38 1.34 11.93 6.35
C ILE A 38 1.05 10.46 6.65
N GLY A 39 0.45 10.15 7.79
CA GLY A 39 0.01 8.82 8.19
C GLY A 39 -0.94 8.19 7.16
N CYS A 40 -1.93 8.92 6.68
CA CYS A 40 -2.86 8.42 5.66
C CYS A 40 -2.15 8.07 4.35
N VAL A 41 -1.30 8.96 3.85
CA VAL A 41 -0.54 8.72 2.60
C VAL A 41 0.43 7.56 2.78
N THR A 42 1.15 7.51 3.89
CA THR A 42 2.10 6.44 4.16
C THR A 42 1.42 5.10 4.43
N ALA A 43 0.25 5.06 5.07
CA ALA A 43 -0.54 3.85 5.27
C ALA A 43 -1.02 3.27 3.93
N PHE A 44 -1.43 4.16 3.02
CA PHE A 44 -1.81 3.80 1.66
C PHE A 44 -0.64 3.18 0.89
N LEU A 45 0.54 3.81 0.90
CA LEU A 45 1.76 3.25 0.29
C LEU A 45 2.19 1.94 0.96
N SER A 46 2.09 1.86 2.29
CA SER A 46 2.41 0.67 3.07
C SER A 46 1.52 -0.50 2.69
N ALA A 47 0.22 -0.28 2.52
CA ALA A 47 -0.72 -1.32 2.13
C ALA A 47 -0.36 -1.93 0.76
N ILE A 48 0.01 -1.10 -0.22
CA ILE A 48 0.48 -1.57 -1.54
C ILE A 48 1.74 -2.43 -1.38
N LEU A 49 2.74 -1.92 -0.65
CA LEU A 49 4.00 -2.64 -0.43
C LEU A 49 3.81 -3.92 0.38
N PHE A 50 2.89 -3.93 1.35
CA PHE A 50 2.58 -5.08 2.19
C PHE A 50 2.07 -6.27 1.37
N ASN A 51 1.30 -6.01 0.31
CA ASN A 51 0.85 -7.05 -0.61
C ASN A 51 2.02 -7.73 -1.38
N MET A 52 3.23 -7.15 -1.37
CA MET A 52 4.43 -7.78 -1.92
C MET A 52 5.11 -8.76 -0.99
N MET A 53 4.75 -8.78 0.30
CA MET A 53 5.40 -9.61 1.32
C MET A 53 5.50 -11.12 0.96
N PRO A 54 4.47 -11.76 0.37
CA PRO A 54 4.53 -13.16 -0.03
C PRO A 54 5.55 -13.44 -1.15
N PHE A 55 5.88 -12.43 -1.97
CA PHE A 55 6.76 -12.57 -3.13
C PHE A 55 8.23 -12.26 -2.81
N LEU A 56 8.52 -11.67 -1.64
CA LEU A 56 9.87 -11.35 -1.19
C LEU A 56 10.62 -12.57 -0.64
N ASN A 57 10.72 -13.65 -1.43
CA ASN A 57 11.44 -14.86 -1.03
C ASN A 57 12.87 -14.87 -1.55
N ALA A 58 13.78 -15.38 -0.73
CA ALA A 58 15.17 -15.53 -1.12
C ALA A 58 15.32 -16.52 -2.28
N GLY A 59 16.25 -16.24 -3.19
CA GLY A 59 16.49 -17.08 -4.37
C GLY A 59 15.54 -16.84 -5.54
N GLN A 60 14.45 -16.07 -5.36
CA GLN A 60 13.62 -15.68 -6.49
C GLN A 60 14.33 -14.66 -7.40
N PRO A 61 14.15 -14.75 -8.74
CA PRO A 61 14.69 -13.76 -9.65
C PRO A 61 14.00 -12.41 -9.42
N VAL A 62 14.75 -11.31 -9.34
CA VAL A 62 14.16 -9.97 -9.07
C VAL A 62 13.09 -9.59 -10.10
N LYS A 63 13.22 -10.09 -11.34
CA LYS A 63 12.23 -9.87 -12.40
C LYS A 63 10.86 -10.52 -12.11
N SER A 64 10.78 -11.57 -11.30
CA SER A 64 9.49 -12.19 -10.93
C SER A 64 8.63 -11.27 -10.06
N LEU A 65 9.23 -10.25 -9.42
CA LEU A 65 8.49 -9.27 -8.61
C LEU A 65 7.65 -8.31 -9.47
N ARG A 66 8.00 -8.14 -10.76
CA ARG A 66 7.33 -7.16 -11.64
C ARG A 66 5.86 -7.46 -11.84
N GLN A 67 5.51 -8.72 -12.10
CA GLN A 67 4.13 -9.11 -12.42
C GLN A 67 3.20 -9.02 -11.21
N PRO A 68 3.59 -9.52 -10.01
CA PRO A 68 2.86 -9.26 -8.77
C PRO A 68 2.72 -7.76 -8.48
N ALA A 69 3.78 -6.96 -8.63
CA ALA A 69 3.73 -5.53 -8.38
C ALA A 69 2.72 -4.82 -9.30
N LEU A 70 2.72 -5.17 -10.58
CA LEU A 70 1.76 -4.64 -11.55
C LEU A 70 0.32 -5.06 -11.20
N THR A 71 0.12 -6.32 -10.80
CA THR A 71 -1.20 -6.84 -10.44
C THR A 71 -1.79 -6.08 -9.26
N ILE A 72 -1.01 -5.88 -8.20
CA ILE A 72 -1.44 -5.11 -7.02
C ILE A 72 -1.76 -3.68 -7.42
N LEU A 73 -0.90 -3.04 -8.22
CA LEU A 73 -1.15 -1.67 -8.69
C LEU A 73 -2.47 -1.56 -9.47
N ILE A 74 -2.76 -2.50 -10.37
CA ILE A 74 -4.01 -2.51 -11.15
C ILE A 74 -5.22 -2.69 -10.24
N VAL A 75 -5.22 -3.72 -9.38
CA VAL A 75 -6.32 -3.97 -8.43
C VAL A 75 -6.59 -2.72 -7.59
N PHE A 76 -5.51 -2.08 -7.14
CA PHE A 76 -5.60 -0.88 -6.34
C PHE A 76 -6.16 0.32 -7.08
N LEU A 77 -5.73 0.57 -8.33
CA LEU A 77 -6.30 1.61 -9.18
C LEU A 77 -7.80 1.37 -9.42
N CYS A 78 -8.22 0.11 -9.60
CA CYS A 78 -9.63 -0.25 -9.70
C CYS A 78 -10.40 0.11 -8.42
N LEU A 79 -9.86 -0.22 -7.23
CA LEU A 79 -10.48 0.11 -5.95
C LEU A 79 -10.60 1.62 -5.73
N VAL A 80 -9.57 2.39 -6.05
CA VAL A 80 -9.60 3.86 -5.99
C VAL A 80 -10.66 4.41 -6.95
N GLY A 81 -10.74 3.87 -8.17
CA GLY A 81 -11.78 4.23 -9.14
C GLY A 81 -13.18 3.97 -8.58
N PHE A 82 -13.43 2.79 -8.00
CA PHE A 82 -14.70 2.48 -7.36
C PHE A 82 -15.02 3.40 -6.18
N ALA A 83 -14.04 3.73 -5.33
CA ALA A 83 -14.25 4.65 -4.22
C ALA A 83 -14.65 6.04 -4.69
N ILE A 84 -13.97 6.58 -5.71
CA ILE A 84 -14.29 7.89 -6.30
C ILE A 84 -15.69 7.87 -6.94
N LEU A 85 -15.99 6.85 -7.75
CA LEU A 85 -17.29 6.70 -8.39
C LEU A 85 -18.42 6.56 -7.36
N SER A 86 -18.18 5.84 -6.27
CA SER A 86 -19.16 5.69 -5.18
C SER A 86 -19.41 7.02 -4.46
N ALA A 87 -18.34 7.77 -4.16
CA ALA A 87 -18.45 9.09 -3.54
C ALA A 87 -19.19 10.07 -4.46
N TRP A 88 -18.90 10.05 -5.76
CA TRP A 88 -19.59 10.89 -6.74
C TRP A 88 -21.06 10.50 -6.91
N GLY A 89 -21.36 9.20 -6.99
CA GLY A 89 -22.73 8.69 -7.04
C GLY A 89 -23.56 9.09 -5.82
N TYR A 90 -22.96 9.11 -4.63
CA TYR A 90 -23.60 9.61 -3.42
C TYR A 90 -23.95 11.10 -3.51
N VAL A 91 -23.06 11.92 -4.06
CA VAL A 91 -23.34 13.35 -4.30
C VAL A 91 -24.53 13.53 -5.25
N LEU A 92 -24.56 12.77 -6.36
CA LEU A 92 -25.68 12.82 -7.31
C LEU A 92 -27.01 12.41 -6.68
N TYR A 93 -27.00 11.37 -5.84
CA TYR A 93 -28.18 10.94 -5.11
C TYR A 93 -28.74 12.06 -4.21
N LEU A 94 -27.87 12.72 -3.44
CA LEU A 94 -28.28 13.83 -2.56
C LEU A 94 -28.82 15.05 -3.33
N GLN A 95 -28.33 15.29 -4.55
CA GLN A 95 -28.81 16.39 -5.40
C GLN A 95 -30.16 16.09 -6.06
N ALA A 96 -30.54 14.82 -6.16
CA ALA A 96 -31.80 14.38 -6.74
C ALA A 96 -32.95 14.29 -5.72
N GLN A 97 -32.65 14.49 -4.42
CA GLN A 97 -33.64 14.67 -3.35
C GLN A 97 -34.00 16.15 -3.19
#